data_AF-D5EUS5-F1
#
_entry.id   AF-D5EUS5-F1
#
_cell.length_a   1.000
_cell.length_b   1.000
_cell.length_c   1.000
_cell.angle_alpha   90.00
_cell.angle_beta   90.00
_cell.angle_gamma   90.00
#
_symmetry.space_group_name_H-M   'P 1'
#
loop_
_entity.id
_entity.type
_entity.pdbx_description
1 polymer ?
#
loop_
_entity_poly.entity_id
_entity_poly.type
_entity_poly.pdbx_seq_one_letter_code
_entity_poly.pdbx_strand_id
1 'polypeptide(L)' 'MKIKEVRELETKDLAERIEAEVAKYNQMKLNHAITPLENPSQIKAARRDIARMKSELHQRELNK' A
#
# COMPACT_ATOMS: atom_id res chain seq x y z
N MET A 1 5.78 -3.10 -5.30
CA MET A 1 5.07 -2.89 -6.58
C MET A 1 5.83 -1.96 -7.51
N LYS A 2 5.83 -2.24 -8.82
CA LYS A 2 6.30 -1.27 -9.83
C LYS A 2 5.16 -0.32 -10.21
N ILE A 3 5.47 0.95 -10.46
CA ILE A 3 4.46 1.99 -10.78
C ILE A 3 3.64 1.62 -12.03
N LYS A 4 4.22 0.86 -12.97
CA LYS A 4 3.50 0.39 -14.17
C LYS A 4 2.27 -0.47 -13.84
N GLU A 5 2.41 -1.40 -12.91
CA GLU A 5 1.32 -2.29 -12.46
C GLU A 5 0.22 -1.50 -11.73
N VAL A 6 0.60 -0.44 -11.00
CA VAL A 6 -0.36 0.43 -10.29
C VAL A 6 -1.16 1.28 -11.28
N ARG A 7 -0.56 1.64 -12.42
CA ARG A 7 -1.19 2.44 -13.48
C ARG A 7 -2.17 1.65 -14.35
N GLU A 8 -1.97 0.35 -14.51
CA GLU A 8 -2.86 -0.53 -15.28
C GLU A 8 -4.14 -0.89 -14.52
N LEU A 9 -4.19 -0.68 -13.21
CA LEU A 9 -5.39 -0.93 -12.40
C LEU A 9 -6.46 0.14 -12.61
N GLU A 10 -7.74 -0.25 -12.62
CA GLU A 10 -8.86 0.67 -12.57
C GLU A 10 -8.89 1.45 -11.25
N THR A 11 -9.49 2.64 -11.23
CA THR A 11 -9.56 3.49 -10.04
C THR A 11 -10.29 2.83 -8.87
N LYS A 12 -11.32 2.02 -9.15
CA LYS A 12 -12.08 1.29 -8.13
C LYS A 12 -11.24 0.16 -7.51
N ASP A 13 -10.62 -0.66 -8.35
CA ASP A 13 -9.73 -1.74 -7.91
C ASP A 13 -8.52 -1.22 -7.12
N LEU A 14 -8.00 -0.05 -7.51
CA LEU A 14 -6.91 0.61 -6.78
C LEU A 14 -7.35 1.03 -5.37
N ALA A 15 -8.57 1.55 -5.20
CA ALA A 15 -9.09 1.93 -3.89
C ALA A 15 -9.30 0.72 -2.97
N GLU A 16 -9.93 -0.35 -3.46
CA GLU A 16 -10.14 -1.58 -2.70
C GLU A 16 -8.80 -2.21 -2.27
N ARG A 17 -7.82 -2.19 -3.17
CA ARG A 17 -6.48 -2.72 -2.89
C ARG A 17 -5.71 -1.88 -1.89
N ILE A 18 -5.91 -0.56 -1.87
CA ILE A 18 -5.34 0.32 -0.84
C ILE A 18 -5.91 -0.05 0.53
N GLU A 19 -7.22 -0.26 0.65
CA GLU A 19 -7.84 -0.63 1.93
C GLU A 19 -7.33 -1.98 2.45
N ALA A 20 -7.27 -2.98 1.58
CA ALA A 20 -6.73 -4.31 1.93
C ALA A 20 -5.26 -4.24 2.39
N GLU A 21 -4.40 -3.51 1.67
CA GLU A 21 -3.00 -3.36 2.03
C GLU A 21 -2.79 -2.52 3.31
N VAL A 22 -3.65 -1.51 3.56
CA VAL A 22 -3.63 -0.74 4.82
C VAL A 22 -4.02 -1.62 6.00
N ALA A 23 -5.06 -2.46 5.86
CA ALA A 23 -5.44 -3.41 6.90
C ALA A 23 -4.30 -4.39 7.20
N LYS A 24 -3.67 -4.95 6.17
CA LYS A 24 -2.51 -5.82 6.28
C LYS A 24 -1.31 -5.13 6.95
N TYR A 25 -1.04 -3.87 6.59
CA TYR A 25 0.02 -3.07 7.21
C TYR A 25 -0.22 -2.86 8.71
N ASN A 26 -1.45 -2.56 9.11
CA ASN A 26 -1.82 -2.40 10.51
C ASN A 26 -1.66 -3.71 11.28
N GLN A 27 -2.10 -4.83 10.71
CA GLN A 27 -1.89 -6.16 11.29
C GLN A 27 -0.39 -6.46 11.45
N MET A 28 0.43 -6.20 10.43
CA MET A 28 1.88 -6.42 10.49
C MET A 28 2.55 -5.53 11.55
N LYS A 29 2.11 -4.28 11.71
CA LYS A 29 2.63 -3.38 12.74
C LYS A 29 2.29 -3.85 14.15
N LEU A 30 1.07 -4.33 14.37
CA LEU A 30 0.65 -4.92 15.64
C LEU A 30 1.43 -6.20 15.93
N ASN A 31 1.54 -7.10 14.95
CA ASN A 31 2.32 -8.32 15.08
C ASN A 31 3.80 -8.03 15.39
N HIS A 32 4.40 -7.00 14.76
CA HIS A 32 5.78 -6.57 15.04
C HIS A 32 5.98 -6.05 16.47
N ALA A 33 4.96 -5.37 17.01
CA ALA A 33 5.01 -4.83 18.36
C ALA A 33 4.90 -5.93 19.43
N ILE A 34 4.19 -7.01 19.13
CA ILE A 34 4.01 -8.17 20.03
C ILE A 34 5.20 -9.13 19.91
N THR A 35 5.61 -9.45 18.67
CA THR A 35 6.72 -10.35 18.37
C THR A 35 7.67 -9.66 17.40
N PRO A 36 8.95 -9.45 17.76
CA PRO A 36 9.92 -8.85 16.86
C PRO A 36 10.04 -9.69 15.58
N LEU A 37 9.45 -9.20 14.49
CA LEU A 37 9.57 -9.83 13.16
C LEU A 37 11.04 -9.93 12.74
N GLU A 38 11.42 -11.08 12.18
CA GLU A 38 12.74 -11.34 11.60
C GLU A 38 13.15 -10.32 10.53
N ASN A 39 12.19 -9.71 9.83
CA ASN A 39 12.48 -8.75 8.78
C ASN A 39 11.62 -7.47 8.83
N PRO A 40 12.01 -6.46 9.64
CA PRO A 40 11.35 -5.16 9.72
C PRO A 40 11.31 -4.39 8.40
N SER A 41 12.17 -4.75 7.43
CA SER A 41 12.21 -4.12 6.11
C SER A 41 10.94 -4.34 5.30
N GLN A 42 10.20 -5.42 5.56
CA GLN A 42 8.92 -5.69 4.91
C GLN A 42 7.86 -4.64 5.26
N ILE A 43 7.85 -4.15 6.50
CA ILE A 43 6.96 -3.07 6.95
C ILE A 43 7.26 -1.78 6.18
N LYS A 44 8.55 -1.49 5.94
CA LYS A 44 8.97 -0.34 5.12
C LYS A 44 8.60 -0.51 3.65
N ALA A 45 8.69 -1.73 3.11
CA ALA A 45 8.29 -2.02 1.73
C ALA A 45 6.78 -1.84 1.53
N ALA A 46 5.96 -2.45 2.40
CA ALA A 46 4.50 -2.29 2.38
C ALA A 46 4.07 -0.82 2.47
N ARG A 47 4.69 -0.04 3.37
CA ARG A 47 4.41 1.41 3.49
C ARG A 47 4.69 2.16 2.18
N ARG A 48 5.79 1.85 1.50
CA ARG A 48 6.15 2.48 0.23
C ARG A 48 5.19 2.11 -0.88
N ASP A 49 4.72 0.86 -0.91
CA ASP A 49 3.75 0.41 -1.91
C ASP A 49 2.38 1.07 -1.69
N ILE A 50 1.90 1.20 -0.44
CA ILE A 50 0.69 1.97 -0.11
C ILE A 50 0.80 3.42 -0.55
N ALA A 51 1.96 4.06 -0.30
CA ALA A 51 2.19 5.45 -0.69
C ALA A 51 2.09 5.63 -2.22
N ARG A 52 2.70 4.72 -3.01
CA ARG A 52 2.62 4.76 -4.48
C ARG A 52 1.19 4.64 -4.99
N MET A 53 0.39 3.73 -4.41
CA MET A 53 -1.02 3.57 -4.80
C MET A 53 -1.84 4.83 -4.48
N LYS A 54 -1.64 5.42 -3.29
CA LYS A 54 -2.32 6.68 -2.92
C LYS A 54 -1.91 7.86 -3.81
N SER A 55 -0.64 7.97 -4.16
CA SER A 55 -0.15 9.03 -5.05
C SER A 55 -0.78 8.94 -6.45
N GLU A 56 -0.91 7.73 -7.01
CA GLU A 56 -1.55 7.53 -8.31
C GLU A 56 -3.06 7.85 -8.24
N LEU A 57 -3.74 7.45 -7.16
CA LEU A 57 -5.15 7.80 -6.96
C LEU A 57 -5.35 9.32 -6.92
N HIS A 58 -4.52 10.03 -6.16
CA HIS A 58 -4.56 11.49 -6.10
C HIS A 58 -4.21 12.15 -7.45
N GLN A 59 -3.23 11.60 -8.18
CA GLN A 59 -2.88 12.09 -9.52
C GLN A 59 -4.05 11.95 -10.50
N ARG A 60 -4.83 10.86 -10.39
CA ARG A 60 -6.04 10.64 -11.20
C ARG A 60 -7.19 11.57 -10.82
N GLU A 61 -7.31 11.94 -9.53
CA GLU A 61 -8.28 12.93 -9.06
C GLU A 61 -7.96 14.34 -9.56
N LEU A 62 -6.67 14.72 -9.57
CA LEU A 62 -6.22 16.04 -10.02
C LEU A 62 -6.28 16.24 -11.55
N ASN A 63 -6.17 15.16 -12.33
CA ASN A 63 -6.25 15.20 -13.80
C ASN A 63 -7.71 15.11 -14.32
N LYS A 64 -8.69 15.21 -13.42
CA LYS A 64 -10.12 15.24 -13.72
C LYS A 64 -10.63 16.66 -13.70
#